data_AF-A0A6P2AJ54-F1
#
_entry.id   AF-A0A6P2AJ54-F1
#
_cell.length_a   1.000
_cell.length_b   1.000
_cell.length_c   1.000
_cell.angle_alpha   90.00
_cell.angle_beta   90.00
_cell.angle_gamma   90.00
#
_symmetry.space_group_name_H-M   'P 1'
#
loop_
_entity.id
_entity.type
_entity.pdbx_description
1 polymer ?
#
loop_
_entity_poly.entity_id
_entity_poly.type
_entity_poly.pdbx_seq_one_letter_code
_entity_poly.pdbx_strand_id
1 'polypeptide(L)'
;MFVKQTGSDNPFNSFNAQIAADPARNRIVPAFVDFDRDGDLDVFVGQEDGTIRYLKNIGSETNPQFEEQFGSNNPFNQFNNLPRGEINNRERVAPYFADLTADGFAEVVIAQDNRDSILSFEQFPKIVPQSLLRFENNRFV
;
A
#
# COMPACT_ATOMS: atom_id res chain seq x y z
N MET A 1 -23.94 -6.74 15.67
CA MET A 1 -24.35 -7.65 14.58
C MET A 1 -23.70 -7.16 13.31
N PHE A 2 -23.16 -8.05 12.46
CA PHE A 2 -22.56 -7.69 11.17
C PHE A 2 -23.48 -8.12 10.03
N VAL A 3 -23.61 -7.30 9.00
CA VAL A 3 -24.38 -7.60 7.78
C VAL A 3 -23.42 -7.57 6.60
N LYS A 4 -23.46 -8.62 5.77
CA LYS A 4 -22.67 -8.66 4.53
C LYS A 4 -23.24 -7.65 3.54
N GLN A 5 -22.44 -6.69 3.12
CA GLN A 5 -22.74 -5.82 1.98
C GLN A 5 -22.42 -6.54 0.68
N THR A 6 -23.22 -6.30 -0.37
CA THR A 6 -23.07 -6.91 -1.70
C THR A 6 -23.49 -5.93 -2.78
N GLY A 7 -23.06 -6.15 -4.02
CA GLY A 7 -23.45 -5.29 -5.14
C GLY A 7 -22.97 -3.85 -4.93
N SER A 8 -23.80 -2.87 -5.25
CA SER A 8 -23.46 -1.45 -5.10
C SER A 8 -23.20 -1.01 -3.65
N ASP A 9 -23.70 -1.75 -2.67
CA ASP A 9 -23.50 -1.42 -1.25
C ASP A 9 -22.12 -1.85 -0.74
N ASN A 10 -21.40 -2.69 -1.50
CA ASN A 10 -20.02 -3.07 -1.17
C ASN A 10 -19.05 -2.13 -1.90
N PRO A 11 -18.28 -1.28 -1.19
CA PRO A 11 -17.34 -0.35 -1.82
C PRO A 11 -16.20 -1.05 -2.57
N PHE A 12 -15.99 -2.35 -2.36
CA PHE A 12 -15.01 -3.19 -3.05
C PHE A 12 -15.61 -4.03 -4.19
N ASN A 13 -16.87 -3.82 -4.56
CA ASN A 13 -17.56 -4.67 -5.54
C ASN A 13 -16.96 -4.61 -6.96
N SER A 14 -16.19 -3.56 -7.27
CA SER A 14 -15.44 -3.41 -8.52
C SER A 14 -14.05 -4.06 -8.50
N PHE A 15 -13.52 -4.41 -7.32
CA PHE A 15 -12.17 -4.95 -7.18
C PHE A 15 -12.15 -6.47 -7.45
N ASN A 16 -11.41 -6.88 -8.47
CA ASN A 16 -11.10 -8.29 -8.72
C ASN A 16 -9.64 -8.58 -8.35
N ALA A 17 -9.47 -9.34 -7.28
CA ALA A 17 -8.17 -9.72 -6.72
C ALA A 17 -7.42 -10.81 -7.50
N GLN A 18 -7.97 -11.37 -8.58
CA GLN A 18 -7.45 -12.60 -9.18
C GLN A 18 -6.08 -12.45 -9.84
N ILE A 19 -5.10 -13.23 -9.39
CA ILE A 19 -3.73 -13.25 -9.91
C ILE A 19 -3.40 -14.50 -10.72
N ALA A 20 -4.02 -15.63 -10.39
CA ALA A 20 -3.76 -16.91 -11.03
C ALA A 20 -5.04 -17.49 -11.68
N ALA A 21 -4.82 -18.37 -12.66
CA ALA A 21 -5.89 -19.19 -13.23
C ALA A 21 -6.53 -20.13 -12.20
N ASP A 22 -5.84 -20.39 -11.07
CA ASP A 22 -6.36 -21.17 -9.94
C ASP A 22 -6.79 -20.23 -8.79
N PRO A 23 -8.10 -20.05 -8.56
CA PRO A 23 -8.62 -19.22 -7.48
C PRO A 23 -8.26 -19.73 -6.08
N ALA A 24 -7.91 -21.01 -5.92
CA ALA A 24 -7.58 -21.60 -4.63
C ALA A 24 -6.23 -21.09 -4.06
N ARG A 25 -5.43 -20.44 -4.91
CA ARG A 25 -4.12 -19.85 -4.58
C ARG A 25 -4.13 -18.33 -4.67
N ASN A 26 -5.29 -17.71 -4.42
CA ASN A 26 -5.42 -16.27 -4.42
C ASN A 26 -5.71 -15.75 -3.02
N ARG A 27 -4.65 -15.59 -2.23
CA ARG A 27 -4.72 -14.96 -0.91
C ARG A 27 -4.37 -13.48 -1.01
N ILE A 28 -5.23 -12.67 -0.41
CA ILE A 28 -5.02 -11.22 -0.30
C ILE A 28 -5.00 -10.77 1.14
N VAL A 29 -4.22 -9.72 1.41
CA VAL A 29 -4.10 -9.08 2.72
C VAL A 29 -4.37 -7.59 2.55
N PRO A 30 -5.57 -7.08 2.89
CA PRO A 30 -5.85 -5.65 2.85
C PRO A 30 -5.23 -4.94 4.06
N ALA A 31 -4.74 -3.73 3.84
CA ALA A 31 -4.29 -2.78 4.86
C ALA A 31 -4.80 -1.38 4.52
N PHE A 32 -5.30 -0.67 5.53
CA PHE A 32 -5.89 0.66 5.38
C PHE A 32 -4.94 1.73 5.94
N VAL A 33 -4.86 2.86 5.25
CA VAL A 33 -4.08 4.04 5.66
C VAL A 33 -4.60 5.26 4.91
N ASP A 34 -4.59 6.44 5.54
CA ASP A 34 -4.79 7.72 4.85
C ASP A 34 -3.46 8.11 4.17
N PHE A 35 -3.24 7.58 2.96
CA PHE A 35 -1.91 7.62 2.33
C PHE A 35 -1.57 9.00 1.76
N ASP A 36 -2.57 9.69 1.22
CA ASP A 36 -2.39 11.01 0.61
C ASP A 36 -2.86 12.18 1.48
N ARG A 37 -3.35 11.89 2.69
CA ARG A 37 -3.64 12.85 3.75
C ARG A 37 -4.83 13.76 3.44
N ASP A 38 -5.81 13.25 2.70
CA ASP A 38 -7.05 13.96 2.43
C ASP A 38 -8.15 13.67 3.48
N GLY A 39 -7.85 12.81 4.46
CA GLY A 39 -8.70 12.54 5.62
C GLY A 39 -9.63 11.35 5.42
N ASP A 40 -9.47 10.58 4.35
CA ASP A 40 -10.15 9.31 4.17
C ASP A 40 -9.16 8.13 4.00
N LEU A 41 -9.65 6.91 4.20
CA LEU A 41 -8.78 5.72 4.19
C LEU A 41 -8.70 5.11 2.79
N ASP A 42 -7.48 4.98 2.31
CA ASP A 42 -7.11 4.16 1.16
C ASP A 42 -6.90 2.70 1.53
N VAL A 43 -6.77 1.82 0.52
CA VAL A 43 -6.46 0.41 0.70
C VAL A 43 -5.26 -0.04 -0.11
N PHE A 44 -4.31 -0.69 0.57
CA PHE A 44 -3.28 -1.48 -0.06
C PHE A 44 -3.59 -2.95 0.10
N VAL A 45 -3.50 -3.71 -0.99
CA VAL A 45 -3.82 -5.14 -1.00
C VAL A 45 -2.56 -5.91 -1.35
N GLY A 46 -1.94 -6.51 -0.34
CA GLY A 46 -0.86 -7.46 -0.49
C GLY A 46 -1.34 -8.76 -1.13
N GLN A 47 -0.54 -9.31 -2.02
CA GLN A 47 -0.91 -10.43 -2.88
C GLN A 47 0.00 -11.64 -2.69
N GLU A 48 -0.48 -12.82 -3.07
CA GLU A 48 0.27 -14.08 -2.99
C GLU A 48 1.51 -14.13 -3.89
N ASP A 49 1.52 -13.38 -5.00
CA ASP A 49 2.66 -13.26 -5.90
C ASP A 49 3.67 -12.18 -5.49
N GLY A 50 3.53 -11.64 -4.28
CA GLY A 50 4.42 -10.62 -3.73
C GLY A 50 4.20 -9.22 -4.27
N THR A 51 3.13 -8.97 -5.01
CA THR A 51 2.74 -7.61 -5.41
C THR A 51 1.88 -6.92 -4.36
N ILE A 52 1.89 -5.58 -4.37
CA ILE A 52 0.95 -4.75 -3.62
C ILE A 52 0.14 -3.92 -4.60
N ARG A 53 -1.18 -4.07 -4.55
CA ARG A 53 -2.14 -3.26 -5.32
C ARG A 53 -2.61 -2.09 -4.46
N TYR A 54 -2.88 -0.96 -5.10
CA TYR A 54 -3.30 0.27 -4.43
C TYR A 54 -4.69 0.67 -4.92
N LEU A 55 -5.63 0.80 -3.98
CA LEU A 55 -6.98 1.29 -4.19
C LEU A 55 -7.08 2.64 -3.48
N LYS A 56 -7.07 3.72 -4.27
CA LYS A 56 -7.33 5.05 -3.76
C LYS A 56 -8.82 5.19 -3.46
N ASN A 57 -9.18 5.72 -2.31
CA ASN A 57 -10.52 6.22 -2.08
C ASN A 57 -10.67 7.59 -2.76
N ILE A 58 -11.61 7.68 -3.70
CA ILE A 58 -11.92 8.93 -4.43
C ILE A 58 -13.24 9.55 -3.93
N GLY A 59 -13.84 8.95 -2.90
CA GLY A 59 -15.10 9.33 -2.31
C GLY A 59 -14.92 10.23 -1.10
N SER A 60 -15.41 9.77 0.06
CA SER A 60 -15.17 10.42 1.34
C SER A 60 -15.06 9.39 2.47
N GLU A 61 -14.64 9.84 3.65
CA GLU A 61 -14.57 9.02 4.87
C GLU A 61 -15.87 8.24 5.15
N THR A 62 -17.03 8.86 4.89
CA THR A 62 -18.34 8.26 5.18
C THR A 62 -19.00 7.59 3.97
N ASN A 63 -18.44 7.76 2.77
CA ASN A 63 -18.96 7.17 1.54
C ASN A 63 -17.80 6.78 0.61
N PRO A 64 -17.06 5.71 0.96
CA PRO A 64 -15.84 5.35 0.25
C PRO A 64 -16.15 4.84 -1.16
N GLN A 65 -15.32 5.25 -2.12
CA GLN A 65 -15.38 4.79 -3.50
C GLN A 65 -13.96 4.46 -3.93
N PHE A 66 -13.67 3.17 -4.15
CA PHE A 66 -12.30 2.74 -4.43
C PHE A 66 -12.01 2.64 -5.92
N GLU A 67 -10.94 3.31 -6.35
CA GLU A 67 -10.38 3.23 -7.69
C GLU A 67 -8.94 2.69 -7.64
N GLU A 68 -8.68 1.65 -8.41
CA GLU A 68 -7.35 1.06 -8.48
C GLU A 68 -6.36 1.93 -9.24
N GLN A 69 -5.19 2.12 -8.63
CA GLN A 69 -4.09 2.86 -9.19
C GLN A 69 -3.02 1.93 -9.76
N PHE A 70 -2.45 2.31 -10.91
CA PHE A 70 -1.47 1.52 -11.65
C PHE A 70 -0.23 2.34 -12.01
N GLY A 71 0.85 1.64 -12.41
CA GLY A 71 2.07 2.28 -12.89
C GLY A 71 2.61 3.30 -11.88
N SER A 72 2.94 4.51 -12.33
CA SER A 72 3.47 5.56 -11.45
C SER A 72 2.51 6.02 -10.35
N ASN A 73 1.21 5.74 -10.46
CA ASN A 73 0.22 6.10 -9.42
C ASN A 73 0.19 5.09 -8.28
N ASN A 74 0.73 3.88 -8.48
CA ASN A 74 0.91 2.93 -7.39
C ASN A 74 2.31 3.14 -6.77
N PRO A 75 2.41 3.56 -5.49
CA PRO A 75 3.70 3.80 -4.85
C PRO A 75 4.56 2.55 -4.73
N PHE A 76 3.97 1.35 -4.81
CA PHE A 76 4.69 0.07 -4.85
C PHE A 76 5.02 -0.41 -6.26
N ASN A 77 4.82 0.39 -7.31
CA ASN A 77 5.09 -0.06 -8.68
C ASN A 77 6.57 -0.43 -8.88
N GLN A 78 7.51 0.28 -8.28
CA GLN A 78 8.92 -0.11 -8.35
C GLN A 78 9.14 -1.45 -7.62
N PHE A 79 8.62 -1.58 -6.40
CA PHE A 79 8.67 -2.83 -5.62
C PHE A 79 8.08 -4.03 -6.40
N ASN A 80 6.92 -3.84 -7.02
CA ASN A 80 6.22 -4.87 -7.80
C ASN A 80 7.00 -5.33 -9.05
N ASN A 81 7.85 -4.46 -9.61
CA ASN A 81 8.61 -4.74 -10.82
C ASN A 81 10.04 -5.23 -10.55
N LEU A 82 10.41 -5.49 -9.29
CA LEU A 82 11.76 -5.98 -8.98
C LEU A 82 11.98 -7.42 -9.46
N PRO A 83 13.22 -7.74 -9.89
CA PRO A 83 13.59 -9.10 -10.23
C PRO A 83 13.45 -10.04 -9.03
N ARG A 84 12.99 -11.27 -9.32
CA ARG A 84 12.90 -12.33 -8.32
C ARG A 84 14.27 -12.56 -7.67
N GLY A 85 14.33 -12.53 -6.34
CA GLY A 85 15.56 -12.79 -5.58
C GLY A 85 16.11 -11.57 -4.84
N GLU A 86 15.78 -10.35 -5.27
CA GLU A 86 16.30 -9.13 -4.63
C GLU A 86 15.54 -8.80 -3.35
N ILE A 87 14.24 -8.51 -3.44
CA ILE A 87 13.39 -8.25 -2.26
C ILE A 87 12.00 -8.90 -2.31
N ASN A 88 11.51 -9.31 -3.48
CA ASN A 88 10.24 -10.01 -3.67
C ASN A 88 10.47 -11.39 -4.35
N ASN A 89 10.38 -12.48 -3.59
CA ASN A 89 10.53 -13.83 -4.16
C ASN A 89 9.25 -14.37 -4.83
N ARG A 90 8.27 -13.48 -5.07
CA ARG A 90 6.86 -13.80 -5.35
C ARG A 90 6.20 -14.62 -4.25
N GLU A 91 6.54 -14.26 -3.03
CA GLU A 91 5.91 -14.78 -1.82
C GLU A 91 4.85 -13.80 -1.37
N ARG A 92 3.83 -14.31 -0.66
CA ARG A 92 2.78 -13.47 -0.13
C ARG A 92 3.36 -12.34 0.73
N VAL A 93 2.85 -11.14 0.49
CA VAL A 93 3.18 -9.94 1.25
C VAL A 93 2.00 -9.48 2.09
N ALA A 94 2.28 -9.05 3.31
CA ALA A 94 1.30 -8.48 4.23
C ALA A 94 1.75 -7.07 4.62
N PRO A 95 1.23 -6.01 3.97
CA PRO A 95 1.53 -4.64 4.33
C PRO A 95 0.88 -4.28 5.67
N TYR A 96 1.57 -3.46 6.46
CA TYR A 96 1.08 -2.84 7.68
C TYR A 96 1.59 -1.41 7.73
N PHE A 97 0.73 -0.46 8.07
CA PHE A 97 1.09 0.95 8.10
C PHE A 97 1.18 1.44 9.54
N ALA A 98 2.26 2.14 9.86
CA ALA A 98 2.47 2.79 11.14
C ALA A 98 3.44 3.95 10.98
N ASP A 99 3.21 5.04 11.72
CA ASP A 99 4.17 6.13 11.88
C ASP A 99 5.26 5.69 12.87
N LEU A 100 6.31 5.08 12.34
CA LEU A 100 7.50 4.60 13.04
C LEU A 100 8.50 5.73 13.32
N THR A 101 8.48 6.80 12.53
CA THR A 101 9.44 7.91 12.65
C THR A 101 8.90 9.11 13.42
N ALA A 102 7.61 9.10 13.74
CA ALA A 102 6.86 10.18 14.41
C ALA A 102 6.89 11.51 13.61
N ASP A 103 6.90 11.43 12.29
CA ASP A 103 6.90 12.61 11.41
C ASP A 103 5.50 12.94 10.84
N GLY A 104 4.49 12.14 11.22
CA GLY A 104 3.11 12.29 10.77
C GLY A 104 2.83 11.72 9.39
N PHE A 105 3.76 10.97 8.80
CA PHE A 105 3.56 10.12 7.63
C PHE A 105 3.62 8.66 8.04
N ALA A 106 2.74 7.84 7.48
CA ALA A 106 2.75 6.42 7.79
C ALA A 106 3.85 5.72 6.97
N GLU A 107 4.75 5.03 7.65
CA GLU A 107 5.63 4.06 7.01
C GLU A 107 4.93 2.73 6.80
N VAL A 108 5.44 1.96 5.84
CA VAL A 108 4.95 0.60 5.57
C VAL A 108 5.94 -0.43 6.06
N VAL A 109 5.41 -1.41 6.77
CA VAL A 109 6.06 -2.63 7.20
C VAL A 109 5.47 -3.77 6.38
N ILE A 110 6.30 -4.49 5.63
CA ILE A 110 5.87 -5.62 4.80
C ILE A 110 6.42 -6.91 5.42
N ALA A 111 5.52 -7.78 5.89
CA ALA A 111 5.86 -9.14 6.27
C ALA A 111 5.80 -10.08 5.05
N GLN A 112 6.71 -11.06 4.99
CA GLN A 112 6.77 -12.08 3.95
C GLN A 112 6.74 -13.48 4.57
N ASP A 113 5.82 -14.33 4.14
CA ASP A 113 5.52 -15.61 4.83
C ASP A 113 6.66 -16.64 4.83
N ASN A 114 7.67 -16.53 3.96
CA ASN A 114 8.69 -17.55 3.75
C ASN A 114 10.13 -17.08 4.00
N ARG A 115 10.34 -15.93 4.66
CA ARG A 115 11.69 -15.38 4.91
C ARG A 115 12.00 -15.05 6.37
N ASP A 116 11.08 -15.23 7.34
CA ASP A 116 11.22 -14.70 8.71
C ASP A 116 11.63 -13.21 8.72
N SER A 117 11.31 -12.48 7.63
CA SER A 117 11.82 -11.13 7.37
C SER A 117 10.68 -10.13 7.31
N ILE A 118 10.92 -9.00 7.95
CA ILE A 118 10.09 -7.81 7.89
C ILE A 118 10.89 -6.75 7.15
N LEU A 119 10.32 -6.18 6.09
CA LEU A 119 10.88 -5.04 5.36
C LEU A 119 10.16 -3.77 5.80
N SER A 120 10.88 -2.67 6.01
CA SER A 120 10.29 -1.35 6.28
C SER A 120 10.63 -0.38 5.15
N PHE A 121 9.65 0.38 4.68
CA PHE A 121 9.84 1.43 3.67
C PHE A 121 9.27 2.76 4.21
N GLU A 122 10.05 3.82 4.00
CA GLU A 122 9.71 5.18 4.40
C GLU A 122 8.95 5.90 3.28
N GLN A 123 7.92 6.67 3.61
CA GLN A 123 7.16 7.45 2.63
C GLN A 123 7.96 8.68 2.20
N PHE A 124 8.08 8.91 0.88
CA PHE A 124 8.68 10.12 0.30
C PHE A 124 7.65 10.89 -0.56
N PRO A 125 7.69 12.23 -0.60
CA PRO A 125 8.67 13.12 0.03
C PRO A 125 8.32 13.46 1.49
N LYS A 126 9.33 13.53 2.36
CA LYS A 126 9.23 14.31 3.60
C LYS A 126 8.90 15.73 3.18
N ILE A 127 7.74 16.25 3.57
CA ILE A 127 7.51 17.69 3.46
C ILE A 127 8.43 18.34 4.50
N VAL A 128 9.70 18.54 4.15
CA VAL A 128 10.55 19.51 4.84
C VAL A 128 10.02 20.87 4.37
N PRO A 129 9.54 21.75 5.26
CA PRO A 129 9.28 23.13 4.89
C PRO A 129 10.50 23.66 4.14
N GLN A 130 10.33 24.25 2.95
CA GLN A 130 11.49 24.78 2.19
C GLN A 130 12.31 25.80 3.00
N SER A 131 11.75 26.36 4.08
CA SER A 131 12.42 27.21 5.05
C SER A 131 13.42 26.51 5.98
N LEU A 132 13.41 25.18 6.04
CA LEU A 132 14.31 24.35 6.87
C LEU A 132 15.37 23.60 6.07
N LEU A 133 15.31 23.61 4.73
CA LEU A 133 16.36 23.04 3.89
C LEU A 133 17.58 23.99 3.87
N ARG A 134 18.68 23.60 4.52
CA ARG A 134 19.98 24.22 4.26
C ARG A 134 20.75 23.36 3.27
N PHE A 135 21.17 23.96 2.17
CA PHE A 135 22.05 23.29 1.21
C PHE A 135 23.50 23.46 1.70
N GLU A 136 24.03 22.46 2.41
CA GLU A 136 25.40 22.46 2.90
C GLU A 136 26.14 21.22 2.35
N ASN A 137 27.35 21.43 1.83
CA ASN A 137 28.22 20.35 1.34
C ASN A 137 27.54 19.37 0.36
N ASN A 138 26.79 19.93 -0.60
CA ASN A 138 26.21 19.19 -1.72
C ASN A 138 25.22 18.08 -1.31
N ARG A 139 24.59 18.22 -0.14
CA ARG A 139 23.49 17.39 0.33
C ARG A 139 22.45 18.26 1.03
N PHE A 140 21.20 17.83 0.96
CA PHE A 140 20.14 18.40 1.80
C PHE A 140 20.33 17.84 3.22
N VAL A 141 20.46 18.73 4.20
CA VAL A 141 20.42 18.43 5.64
C VAL A 141 19.22 19.11 6.26
#